data_AF-A0A4Y9ZXU1-F1
#
_entry.id   AF-A0A4Y9ZXU1-F1
#
_cell.length_a   1.000
_cell.length_b   1.000
_cell.length_c   1.000
_cell.angle_alpha   90.00
_cell.angle_beta   90.00
_cell.angle_gamma   90.00
#
_symmetry.space_group_name_H-M   'P 1'
#
loop_
_entity.id
_entity.type
_entity.pdbx_description
1 polymer ?
#
loop_
_entity_poly.entity_id
_entity_poly.type
_entity_poly.pdbx_seq_one_letter_code
_entity_poly.pdbx_strand_id
1 'polypeptide(L)'
;MSSEPVLTKAPGGVEYFNHAIGTFGIIPARSRYDLYKQTLKITFDDASIRLTDNDLYLGPMAYTGAELHDNIGSFFHGIHDLSFLSFMKLWKSATVENILRGFQQSVKSRRAASAPSSTFRMRKKAKSTERISDVNFSETEYAIERKILEAPSLELSYYADVLGLVPVDQEMLEYDGWDIGNGDFEPEWGIDIVVHGGFIKYGPWADRQRAELQQVFFPPSYRDTQPTTYLKPGDRRMWTALHMFVELRNGTTLYMPFREVSKDWLWDGQTDVPRPKKREPASFSIKAGDDSTIRYIMPIVAGVQGFEPLLDIHLGSAAISSSLNDIRLLTNESCRIDCKPSSPLKWKGNRTWMFAVTLHQPVFYLLRDHINMLADLGKDWTSGPASNYLTWAPTEYVINLDMQSYEINTYVNDHNIIDKPLIRDENGRFMFRFPD
;
A
#
# COMPACT_ATOMS: atom_id res chain seq x y z
N MET A 1 12.83 -30.01 21.09
CA MET A 1 13.59 -28.78 21.34
C MET A 1 12.72 -27.63 20.87
N SER A 2 12.28 -26.75 21.78
CA SER A 2 11.47 -25.58 21.45
C SER A 2 12.33 -24.61 20.64
N SER A 3 12.07 -24.50 19.34
CA SER A 3 12.68 -23.49 18.49
C SER A 3 12.03 -22.13 18.78
N GLU A 4 12.83 -21.16 19.21
CA GLU A 4 12.41 -19.76 19.25
C GLU A 4 12.13 -19.29 17.81
N PRO A 5 11.10 -18.43 17.60
CA PRO A 5 10.81 -17.88 16.28
C PRO A 5 12.00 -17.06 15.76
N VAL A 6 12.37 -17.28 14.49
CA VAL A 6 13.49 -16.58 13.85
C VAL A 6 13.08 -15.14 13.56
N LEU A 7 13.86 -14.19 14.08
CA LEU A 7 13.62 -12.74 13.91
C LEU A 7 14.57 -12.18 12.83
N THR A 8 14.07 -11.91 11.63
CA THR A 8 14.77 -11.10 10.63
C THR A 8 14.32 -9.64 10.74
N LYS A 9 15.26 -8.73 11.05
CA LYS A 9 15.00 -7.29 11.05
C LYS A 9 15.39 -6.71 9.68
N ALA A 10 14.39 -6.36 8.88
CA ALA A 10 14.57 -5.49 7.72
C ALA A 10 14.33 -4.02 8.13
N PRO A 11 14.94 -3.03 7.46
CA PRO A 11 14.64 -1.62 7.74
C PRO A 11 13.16 -1.33 7.42
N GLY A 12 12.34 -1.14 8.46
CA GLY A 12 10.92 -0.80 8.35
C GLY A 12 9.93 -1.95 8.56
N GLY A 13 10.39 -3.17 8.80
CA GLY A 13 9.52 -4.33 9.05
C GLY A 13 10.19 -5.43 9.87
N VAL A 14 9.38 -6.18 10.61
CA VAL A 14 9.80 -7.39 11.31
C VAL A 14 8.97 -8.56 10.80
N GLU A 15 9.66 -9.58 10.34
CA GLU A 15 9.08 -10.84 9.89
C GLU A 15 9.14 -11.85 11.03
N TYR A 16 8.05 -12.59 11.21
CA TYR A 16 7.97 -13.70 12.15
C TYR A 16 7.51 -14.92 11.37
N PHE A 17 8.22 -16.03 11.52
CA PHE A 17 7.81 -17.34 11.03
C PHE A 17 8.34 -18.40 12.00
N ASN A 18 7.65 -19.52 12.07
CA ASN A 18 8.06 -20.62 12.94
C ASN A 18 9.19 -21.43 12.31
N HIS A 19 9.07 -21.68 11.01
CA HIS A 19 10.00 -22.49 10.25
C HIS A 19 9.98 -22.06 8.79
N ALA A 20 11.12 -22.18 8.11
CA ALA A 20 11.23 -21.88 6.69
C ALA A 20 12.17 -22.89 6.02
N ILE A 21 11.75 -23.43 4.88
CA ILE A 21 12.59 -24.28 4.03
C ILE A 21 12.67 -23.60 2.67
N GLY A 22 13.89 -23.49 2.15
CA GLY A 22 14.10 -22.97 0.81
C GLY A 22 15.05 -23.80 -0.02
N THR A 23 14.86 -23.74 -1.33
CA THR A 23 15.75 -24.31 -2.33
C THR A 23 16.23 -23.20 -3.25
N PHE A 24 17.54 -23.15 -3.48
CA PHE A 24 18.14 -22.33 -4.51
C PHE A 24 18.58 -23.23 -5.66
N GLY A 25 18.21 -22.87 -6.89
CA GLY A 25 18.46 -23.66 -8.08
C GLY A 25 18.90 -22.80 -9.25
N ILE A 26 19.72 -23.38 -10.11
CA ILE A 26 20.11 -22.83 -11.39
C ILE A 26 19.49 -23.70 -12.47
N ILE A 27 18.74 -23.10 -13.40
CA ILE A 27 18.10 -23.77 -14.52
C ILE A 27 18.46 -23.05 -15.84
N PRO A 28 18.33 -23.71 -17.00
CA PRO A 28 18.52 -23.02 -18.29
C PRO A 28 17.56 -21.83 -18.42
N ALA A 29 18.07 -20.70 -18.94
CA ALA A 29 17.25 -19.53 -19.23
C ALA A 29 16.31 -19.80 -20.40
N ARG A 30 15.21 -19.05 -20.48
CA ARG A 30 14.24 -19.16 -21.58
C ARG A 30 14.84 -18.73 -22.91
N SER A 31 15.58 -17.62 -22.93
CA SER A 31 16.37 -17.20 -24.09
C SER A 31 17.69 -17.95 -24.14
N ARG A 32 18.10 -18.36 -25.35
CA ARG A 32 19.41 -18.96 -25.59
C ARG A 32 20.58 -17.98 -25.40
N TYR A 33 20.28 -16.68 -25.38
CA TYR A 33 21.28 -15.63 -25.27
C TYR A 33 21.54 -15.19 -23.83
N ASP A 34 20.75 -15.69 -22.86
CA ASP A 34 20.99 -15.50 -21.44
C ASP A 34 21.75 -16.70 -20.86
N LEU A 35 22.52 -16.46 -19.79
CA LEU A 35 23.48 -17.45 -19.29
C LEU A 35 22.78 -18.61 -18.56
N TYR A 36 21.93 -18.28 -17.60
CA TYR A 36 21.12 -19.22 -16.82
C TYR A 36 20.10 -18.44 -15.97
N LYS A 37 19.07 -19.13 -15.49
CA LYS A 37 18.07 -18.60 -14.57
C LYS A 37 18.38 -19.01 -13.14
N GLN A 38 18.44 -18.03 -12.25
CA GLN A 38 18.51 -18.24 -10.81
C GLN A 38 17.09 -18.35 -10.27
N THR A 39 16.83 -19.34 -9.43
CA THR A 39 15.54 -19.54 -8.78
C THR A 39 15.75 -19.75 -7.29
N LEU A 40 15.00 -19.01 -6.48
CA LEU A 40 14.94 -19.13 -5.04
C LEU A 40 13.49 -19.40 -4.67
N LYS A 41 13.22 -20.57 -4.10
CA LYS A 41 11.90 -20.92 -3.57
C LYS A 41 12.01 -21.05 -2.06
N ILE A 42 11.12 -20.42 -1.31
CA ILE A 42 11.06 -20.50 0.15
C ILE A 42 9.62 -20.72 0.56
N THR A 43 9.39 -21.71 1.42
CA THR A 43 8.10 -21.95 2.07
C THR A 43 8.25 -21.60 3.54
N PHE A 44 7.34 -20.78 4.06
CA PHE A 44 7.29 -20.33 5.44
C PHE A 44 6.06 -20.90 6.13
N ASP A 45 6.27 -21.51 7.30
CA ASP A 45 5.20 -21.98 8.19
C ASP A 45 4.85 -20.90 9.21
N ASP A 46 3.55 -20.63 9.38
CA ASP A 46 2.99 -19.59 10.24
C ASP A 46 3.63 -18.20 9.99
N ALA A 47 3.62 -17.77 8.73
CA ALA A 47 4.22 -16.53 8.28
C ALA A 47 3.43 -15.30 8.77
N SER A 48 4.15 -14.31 9.31
CA SER A 48 3.60 -13.00 9.65
C SER A 48 4.55 -11.86 9.27
N ILE A 49 3.99 -10.85 8.60
CA ILE A 49 4.70 -9.61 8.25
C ILE A 49 4.13 -8.47 9.07
N ARG A 50 5.00 -7.76 9.80
CA ARG A 50 4.59 -6.67 10.69
C ARG A 50 5.36 -5.38 10.44
N LEU A 51 4.64 -4.27 10.37
CA LEU A 51 5.21 -2.92 10.40
C LEU A 51 5.50 -2.49 11.84
N THR A 52 6.73 -2.05 12.08
CA THR A 52 7.20 -1.58 13.39
C THR A 52 7.56 -0.11 13.34
N ASP A 53 7.34 0.59 14.45
CA ASP A 53 7.73 2.00 14.54
C ASP A 53 9.24 2.13 14.44
N ASN A 54 9.68 3.14 13.69
CA ASN A 54 11.07 3.52 13.61
C ASN A 54 11.33 4.66 14.59
N ASP A 55 11.90 4.36 15.76
CA ASP A 55 12.24 5.36 16.78
C ASP A 55 13.20 6.44 16.28
N LEU A 56 13.95 6.15 15.20
CA LEU A 56 14.89 7.08 14.56
C LEU A 56 14.26 7.90 13.44
N TYR A 57 13.05 7.57 12.98
CA TYR A 57 12.35 8.39 12.00
C TYR A 57 12.09 9.75 12.63
N LEU A 58 12.53 10.86 12.02
CA LEU A 58 12.35 12.21 12.54
C LEU A 58 11.17 12.92 11.86
N GLY A 59 10.95 12.62 10.59
CA GLY A 59 9.89 13.15 9.73
C GLY A 59 10.26 12.90 8.26
N PRO A 60 9.39 13.28 7.32
CA PRO A 60 9.68 13.15 5.89
C PRO A 60 10.97 13.89 5.51
N MET A 61 11.72 13.37 4.54
CA MET A 61 12.97 13.99 4.09
C MET A 61 12.74 15.41 3.56
N ALA A 62 11.62 15.66 2.89
CA ALA A 62 11.25 16.99 2.40
C ALA A 62 11.04 17.99 3.55
N TYR A 63 10.37 17.57 4.63
CA TYR A 63 10.19 18.39 5.84
C TYR A 63 11.53 18.68 6.51
N THR A 64 12.35 17.64 6.69
CA THR A 64 13.70 17.75 7.25
C THR A 64 14.56 18.71 6.43
N GLY A 65 14.50 18.62 5.10
CA GLY A 65 15.21 19.50 4.18
C GLY A 65 14.74 20.96 4.26
N ALA A 66 13.43 21.19 4.33
CA ALA A 66 12.86 22.53 4.50
C ALA A 66 13.27 23.15 5.84
N GLU A 67 13.16 22.41 6.93
CA GLU A 67 13.56 22.89 8.26
C GLU A 67 15.07 23.12 8.34
N LEU A 68 15.89 22.27 7.71
CA LEU A 68 17.34 22.53 7.59
C LEU A 68 17.62 23.80 6.78
N HIS A 69 16.90 24.02 5.67
CA HIS A 69 17.03 25.21 4.85
C HIS A 69 16.70 26.49 5.64
N ASP A 70 15.59 26.50 6.37
CA ASP A 70 15.16 27.63 7.20
C ASP A 70 16.17 27.92 8.32
N ASN A 71 16.64 26.86 9.00
CA ASN A 71 17.65 26.99 10.04
C ASN A 71 18.97 27.51 9.48
N ILE A 72 19.46 26.99 8.34
CA ILE A 72 20.66 27.48 7.67
C ILE A 72 20.50 28.96 7.27
N GLY A 73 19.36 29.35 6.72
CA GLY A 73 19.04 30.74 6.42
C GLY A 73 19.19 31.66 7.63
N SER A 74 18.77 31.20 8.81
CA SER A 74 18.95 31.95 10.06
C SER A 74 20.42 32.05 10.52
N PHE A 75 21.25 31.02 10.28
CA PHE A 75 22.68 31.05 10.61
C PHE A 75 23.49 32.01 9.74
N PHE A 76 23.06 32.24 8.49
CA PHE A 76 23.77 33.08 7.53
C PHE A 76 23.06 34.42 7.27
N HIS A 77 22.06 34.79 8.08
CA HIS A 77 21.37 36.08 7.96
C HIS A 77 22.35 37.25 8.08
N GLY A 78 22.43 38.09 7.04
CA GLY A 78 23.31 39.26 6.98
C GLY A 78 24.68 39.03 6.35
N ILE A 79 24.97 37.82 5.87
CA ILE A 79 26.23 37.49 5.20
C ILE A 79 26.01 37.43 3.69
N HIS A 80 26.17 38.58 3.02
CA HIS A 80 25.88 38.71 1.59
C HIS A 80 27.10 38.48 0.68
N ASP A 81 28.32 38.59 1.21
CA ASP A 81 29.56 38.35 0.46
C ASP A 81 30.65 37.73 1.36
N LEU A 82 30.92 36.44 1.19
CA LEU A 82 32.06 35.77 1.84
C LEU A 82 33.19 35.59 0.85
N SER A 83 34.40 36.00 1.23
CA SER A 83 35.60 35.47 0.59
C SER A 83 35.67 33.95 0.78
N PHE A 84 36.27 33.23 -0.17
CA PHE A 84 36.45 31.78 -0.09
C PHE A 84 37.09 31.31 1.24
N LEU A 85 38.00 32.12 1.78
CA LEU A 85 38.64 31.85 3.08
C LEU A 85 37.68 31.97 4.26
N SER A 86 36.81 32.98 4.26
CA SER A 86 35.77 33.15 5.28
C SER A 86 34.71 32.06 5.19
N PHE A 87 34.31 31.68 3.97
CA PHE A 87 33.45 30.53 3.72
C PHE A 87 34.08 29.23 4.24
N MET A 88 35.35 28.95 3.92
CA MET A 88 36.04 27.75 4.39
C MET A 88 36.20 27.68 5.91
N LYS A 89 36.39 28.83 6.57
CA LYS A 89 36.41 28.89 8.05
C LYS A 89 35.02 28.63 8.63
N LEU A 90 33.98 29.25 8.09
CA LEU A 90 32.60 29.04 8.50
C LEU A 90 32.17 27.58 8.27
N TRP A 91 32.43 27.01 7.10
CA TRP A 91 32.14 25.62 6.75
C TRP A 91 32.86 24.62 7.67
N LYS A 92 34.12 24.90 8.05
CA LYS A 92 34.86 24.08 9.01
C LYS A 92 34.34 24.23 10.45
N SER A 93 33.85 25.43 10.82
CA SER A 93 33.28 25.68 12.15
C SER A 93 31.85 25.16 12.31
N ALA A 94 31.06 25.24 11.24
CA ALA A 94 29.75 24.67 11.09
C ALA A 94 29.90 23.24 10.56
N THR A 95 30.54 22.38 11.35
CA THR A 95 30.59 20.95 11.03
C THR A 95 29.16 20.46 10.82
N VAL A 96 28.90 19.80 9.69
CA VAL A 96 27.59 19.20 9.35
C VAL A 96 27.03 18.40 10.53
N GLU A 97 27.90 17.78 11.32
CA GLU A 97 27.55 17.06 12.55
C GLU A 97 26.88 17.93 13.63
N ASN A 98 27.31 19.18 13.83
CA ASN A 98 26.70 20.09 14.81
C ASN A 98 25.33 20.59 14.35
N ILE A 99 25.15 20.82 13.03
CA ILE A 99 23.86 21.18 12.44
C ILE A 99 22.89 19.99 12.56
N LEU A 100 23.34 18.78 12.24
CA LEU A 100 22.56 17.56 12.37
C LEU A 100 22.21 17.24 13.83
N ARG A 101 23.14 17.44 14.78
CA ARG A 101 22.88 17.26 16.22
C ARG A 101 21.88 18.28 16.76
N GLY A 102 21.99 19.54 16.37
CA GLY A 102 21.03 20.59 16.73
C GLY A 102 19.63 20.29 16.19
N PHE A 103 19.55 19.83 14.94
CA PHE A 103 18.29 19.38 14.33
C PHE A 103 17.69 18.17 15.08
N GLN A 104 18.48 17.13 15.35
CA GLN A 104 18.03 15.96 16.11
C GLN A 104 17.51 16.31 17.51
N GLN A 105 18.14 17.28 18.19
CA GLN A 105 17.70 17.76 19.51
C GLN A 105 16.41 18.59 19.41
N SER A 106 16.27 19.46 18.40
CA SER A 106 15.05 20.24 18.13
C SER A 106 13.84 19.36 17.82
N VAL A 107 14.01 18.34 16.97
CA VAL A 107 12.92 17.43 16.62
C VAL A 107 12.52 16.57 17.82
N LYS A 108 13.48 16.07 18.61
CA LYS A 108 13.21 15.31 19.83
C LYS A 108 12.49 16.15 20.89
N SER A 109 12.85 17.43 21.05
CA SER A 109 12.17 18.32 22.01
C SER A 109 10.73 18.66 21.58
N ARG A 110 10.48 18.88 20.28
CA ARG A 110 9.12 19.07 19.75
C ARG A 110 8.26 17.82 19.87
N ARG A 111 8.83 16.62 19.62
CA ARG A 111 8.12 15.35 19.87
C ARG A 111 7.77 15.13 21.33
N ALA A 112 8.65 15.52 22.26
CA ALA A 112 8.33 15.46 23.69
C ALA A 112 7.21 16.42 24.08
N ALA A 113 7.03 17.53 23.34
CA ALA A 113 5.94 18.48 23.55
C ALA A 113 4.62 18.09 22.86
N SER A 114 4.66 17.31 21.77
CA SER A 114 3.49 16.85 21.02
C SER A 114 3.05 15.41 21.33
N ALA A 115 3.85 14.64 22.07
CA ALA A 115 3.45 13.30 22.48
C ALA A 115 2.34 13.37 23.55
N PRO A 116 1.19 12.70 23.34
CA PRO A 116 0.23 12.50 24.42
C PRO A 116 0.92 11.68 25.52
N SER A 117 0.85 12.16 26.76
CA SER A 117 1.54 11.58 27.91
C SER A 117 1.06 10.14 28.16
N SER A 118 1.73 9.16 27.57
CA SER A 118 1.44 7.73 27.76
C SER A 118 2.48 6.98 28.58
N THR A 119 3.41 7.68 29.25
CA THR A 119 4.22 7.07 30.32
C THR A 119 3.46 7.10 31.64
N PHE A 120 2.83 5.96 31.96
CA PHE A 120 2.40 5.59 33.30
C PHE A 120 3.59 5.67 34.28
N ARG A 121 3.81 6.83 34.91
CA ARG A 121 4.53 6.93 36.18
C ARG A 121 3.49 7.05 37.27
N MET A 122 3.32 5.98 38.04
CA MET A 122 2.49 5.93 39.25
C MET A 122 2.90 7.06 40.21
N ARG A 123 2.17 8.17 40.15
CA ARG A 123 2.16 9.18 41.20
C ARG A 123 0.73 9.33 41.64
N LYS A 124 0.39 8.67 42.76
CA LYS A 124 -0.91 8.80 43.43
C LYS A 124 -1.16 10.29 43.72
N LYS A 125 -2.08 10.93 42.98
CA LYS A 125 -2.77 12.12 43.44
C LYS A 125 -4.12 12.30 42.73
N ALA A 126 -5.15 12.30 43.58
CA ALA A 126 -6.50 12.87 43.47
C ALA A 126 -7.26 12.84 42.13
N LYS A 127 -8.46 12.25 42.19
CA LYS A 127 -9.57 12.40 41.24
C LYS A 127 -9.73 13.87 40.81
N SER A 128 -9.34 14.18 39.58
CA SER A 128 -9.95 15.24 38.78
C SER A 128 -10.50 14.59 37.52
N THR A 129 -11.80 14.76 37.31
CA THR A 129 -12.53 14.43 36.10
C THR A 129 -11.94 15.26 34.95
N GLU A 130 -10.94 14.75 34.26
CA GLU A 130 -10.48 15.32 33.00
C GLU A 130 -11.59 15.11 31.97
N ARG A 131 -12.20 16.22 31.54
CA ARG A 131 -13.13 16.24 30.42
C ARG A 131 -12.34 15.87 29.17
N ILE A 132 -12.77 14.81 28.49
CA ILE A 132 -12.29 14.39 27.16
C ILE A 132 -12.89 15.34 26.11
N SER A 133 -12.75 16.66 26.28
CA SER A 133 -13.31 17.66 25.36
C SER A 133 -12.32 18.10 24.29
N ASP A 134 -11.04 17.75 24.43
CA ASP A 134 -9.94 18.32 23.65
C ASP A 134 -9.21 17.27 22.79
N VAL A 135 -9.87 16.14 22.46
CA VAL A 135 -9.27 15.14 21.56
C VAL A 135 -9.62 15.51 20.12
N ASN A 136 -8.62 16.01 19.37
CA ASN A 136 -8.76 16.18 17.93
C ASN A 136 -8.75 14.81 17.24
N PHE A 137 -9.94 14.24 16.99
CA PHE A 137 -10.08 12.91 16.36
C PHE A 137 -9.55 12.86 14.93
N SER A 138 -9.40 14.01 14.25
CA SER A 138 -8.76 14.06 12.92
C SER A 138 -7.29 13.66 12.95
N GLU A 139 -6.61 13.86 14.08
CA GLU A 139 -5.18 13.55 14.30
C GLU A 139 -4.98 12.17 14.96
N THR A 140 -6.04 11.57 15.53
CA THR A 140 -5.93 10.29 16.23
C THR A 140 -6.06 9.13 15.26
N GLU A 141 -4.94 8.46 15.00
CA GLU A 141 -4.89 7.27 14.15
C GLU A 141 -5.27 6.01 14.96
N TYR A 142 -6.56 5.69 15.05
CA TYR A 142 -7.07 4.53 15.79
C TYR A 142 -7.27 3.27 14.92
N ALA A 143 -7.27 3.41 13.59
CA ALA A 143 -7.44 2.30 12.64
C ALA A 143 -6.11 1.67 12.19
N ILE A 144 -5.14 1.60 13.12
CA ILE A 144 -3.82 1.03 12.85
C ILE A 144 -3.87 -0.48 12.95
N GLU A 145 -3.47 -1.14 11.86
CA GLU A 145 -3.23 -2.58 11.85
C GLU A 145 -1.81 -2.86 11.40
N ARG A 146 -0.97 -3.30 12.35
CA ARG A 146 0.48 -3.44 12.10
C ARG A 146 0.85 -4.75 11.43
N LYS A 147 0.05 -5.80 11.63
CA LYS A 147 0.30 -7.10 11.01
C LYS A 147 -0.34 -7.11 9.63
N ILE A 148 0.47 -6.85 8.61
CA ILE A 148 0.01 -6.70 7.23
C ILE A 148 -0.28 -8.06 6.59
N LEU A 149 0.44 -9.10 7.01
CA LEU A 149 0.19 -10.47 6.57
C LEU A 149 0.22 -11.41 7.77
N GLU A 150 -0.73 -12.33 7.82
CA GLU A 150 -0.74 -13.49 8.70
C GLU A 150 -1.26 -14.68 7.88
N ALA A 151 -0.43 -15.69 7.65
CA ALA A 151 -0.78 -16.85 6.85
C ALA A 151 -0.23 -18.15 7.48
N PRO A 152 -1.04 -19.21 7.60
CA PRO A 152 -0.56 -20.54 8.02
C PRO A 152 0.60 -21.08 7.17
N SER A 153 0.56 -20.83 5.87
CA SER A 153 1.66 -21.15 4.96
C SER A 153 1.79 -20.07 3.88
N LEU A 154 3.03 -19.68 3.60
CA LEU A 154 3.38 -18.71 2.57
C LEU A 154 4.50 -19.29 1.71
N GLU A 155 4.30 -19.34 0.40
CA GLU A 155 5.35 -19.72 -0.55
C GLU A 155 5.81 -18.48 -1.31
N LEU A 156 7.12 -18.31 -1.40
CA LEU A 156 7.79 -17.25 -2.13
C LEU A 156 8.70 -17.88 -3.18
N SER A 157 8.51 -17.56 -4.45
CA SER A 157 9.43 -17.90 -5.54
C SER A 157 9.99 -16.63 -6.14
N TYR A 158 11.28 -16.37 -5.97
CA TYR A 158 12.01 -15.32 -6.67
C TYR A 158 12.81 -15.95 -7.82
N TYR A 159 12.75 -15.35 -9.00
CA TYR A 159 13.53 -15.81 -10.13
C TYR A 159 14.07 -14.65 -10.96
N ALA A 160 15.28 -14.83 -11.49
CA ALA A 160 15.94 -13.85 -12.33
C ALA A 160 16.92 -14.54 -13.30
N ASP A 161 16.84 -14.17 -14.57
CA ASP A 161 17.81 -14.57 -15.59
C ASP A 161 19.10 -13.78 -15.45
N VAL A 162 20.24 -14.47 -15.58
CA VAL A 162 21.55 -13.83 -15.68
C VAL A 162 21.76 -13.40 -17.13
N LEU A 163 21.72 -12.09 -17.31
CA LEU A 163 21.77 -11.41 -18.59
C LEU A 163 23.01 -11.78 -19.41
N GLY A 164 22.79 -12.17 -20.66
CA GLY A 164 23.86 -12.27 -21.65
C GLY A 164 23.95 -11.05 -22.55
N LEU A 165 24.39 -11.28 -23.79
CA LEU A 165 24.61 -10.21 -24.78
C LEU A 165 23.50 -10.19 -25.83
N VAL A 166 23.21 -9.00 -26.33
CA VAL A 166 22.28 -8.81 -27.44
C VAL A 166 22.89 -9.42 -28.70
N PRO A 167 22.15 -10.30 -29.41
CA PRO A 167 22.65 -10.96 -30.60
C PRO A 167 22.89 -9.99 -31.76
N VAL A 168 23.74 -10.39 -32.70
CA VAL A 168 23.97 -9.66 -33.95
C VAL A 168 22.75 -9.76 -34.87
N ASP A 169 22.14 -10.94 -34.92
CA ASP A 169 20.88 -11.17 -35.63
C ASP A 169 19.73 -10.79 -34.69
N GLN A 170 19.34 -9.53 -34.71
CA GLN A 170 18.15 -9.05 -33.98
C GLN A 170 16.90 -9.44 -34.76
N GLU A 171 16.15 -10.44 -34.29
CA GLU A 171 14.75 -10.59 -34.67
C GLU A 171 13.96 -9.55 -33.88
N MET A 172 13.39 -8.56 -34.57
CA MET A 172 12.39 -7.67 -33.95
C MET A 172 11.14 -8.51 -33.73
N LEU A 173 10.85 -8.83 -32.47
CA LEU A 173 9.57 -9.44 -32.13
C LEU A 173 8.53 -8.31 -32.15
N GLU A 174 7.48 -8.45 -32.97
CA GLU A 174 6.31 -7.53 -32.96
C GLU A 174 5.47 -7.65 -31.67
N TYR A 175 6.04 -8.14 -30.57
CA TYR A 175 5.30 -8.53 -29.38
C TYR A 175 5.58 -7.60 -28.20
N ASP A 176 4.50 -6.95 -27.77
CA ASP A 176 4.33 -6.07 -26.59
C ASP A 176 5.24 -4.83 -26.50
N GLY A 177 4.66 -3.72 -26.07
CA GLY A 177 5.24 -2.37 -26.09
C GLY A 177 6.50 -2.15 -25.23
N TRP A 178 7.15 -3.22 -24.77
CA TRP A 178 8.37 -3.20 -23.94
C TRP A 178 9.58 -3.83 -24.64
N ASP A 179 9.50 -4.21 -25.92
CA ASP A 179 10.71 -4.57 -26.66
C ASP A 179 11.61 -3.35 -26.86
N ILE A 180 12.85 -3.49 -26.39
CA ILE A 180 13.92 -2.49 -26.43
C ILE A 180 15.11 -2.98 -27.26
N GLY A 181 14.90 -3.99 -28.11
CA GLY A 181 15.94 -4.59 -28.95
C GLY A 181 16.77 -5.63 -28.22
N ASN A 182 16.17 -6.39 -27.29
CA ASN A 182 16.85 -7.54 -26.67
C ASN A 182 17.19 -8.61 -27.73
N GLY A 183 16.48 -8.68 -28.85
CA GLY A 183 16.77 -9.54 -30.00
C GLY A 183 16.35 -11.02 -29.82
N ASP A 184 15.61 -11.30 -28.76
CA ASP A 184 14.90 -12.56 -28.43
C ASP A 184 13.95 -12.25 -27.25
N PHE A 185 13.25 -13.24 -26.70
CA PHE A 185 12.43 -13.11 -25.49
C PHE A 185 13.12 -12.33 -24.37
N GLU A 186 12.43 -11.39 -23.74
CA GLU A 186 12.96 -10.62 -22.63
C GLU A 186 13.46 -11.53 -21.49
N PRO A 187 14.59 -11.18 -20.85
CA PRO A 187 15.11 -11.93 -19.70
C PRO A 187 14.08 -11.97 -18.57
N GLU A 188 13.87 -13.14 -17.96
CA GLU A 188 12.86 -13.30 -16.92
C GLU A 188 13.32 -12.64 -15.60
N TRP A 189 12.40 -11.92 -14.96
CA TRP A 189 12.58 -11.39 -13.61
C TRP A 189 11.24 -11.28 -12.90
N GLY A 190 11.10 -11.96 -11.78
CA GLY A 190 9.82 -11.98 -11.09
C GLY A 190 9.81 -12.57 -9.68
N ILE A 191 8.65 -12.38 -9.06
CA ILE A 191 8.31 -12.81 -7.71
C ILE A 191 6.91 -13.44 -7.76
N ASP A 192 6.82 -14.70 -7.40
CA ASP A 192 5.54 -15.39 -7.17
C ASP A 192 5.33 -15.59 -5.68
N ILE A 193 4.12 -15.30 -5.20
CA ILE A 193 3.72 -15.44 -3.79
C ILE A 193 2.45 -16.28 -3.75
N VAL A 194 2.45 -17.38 -3.00
CA VAL A 194 1.24 -18.18 -2.75
C VAL A 194 0.88 -18.06 -1.28
N VAL A 195 -0.29 -17.49 -1.00
CA VAL A 195 -0.81 -17.29 0.35
C VAL A 195 -1.87 -18.35 0.63
N HIS A 196 -1.60 -19.25 1.59
CA HIS A 196 -2.54 -20.31 1.98
C HIS A 196 -3.37 -19.88 3.19
N GLY A 197 -4.52 -19.26 2.94
CA GLY A 197 -5.47 -18.80 3.95
C GLY A 197 -5.00 -17.57 4.71
N GLY A 198 -5.56 -17.35 5.90
CA GLY A 198 -5.17 -16.24 6.76
C GLY A 198 -5.68 -14.88 6.29
N PHE A 199 -4.96 -13.82 6.69
CA PHE A 199 -5.37 -12.43 6.54
C PHE A 199 -4.27 -11.57 5.91
N ILE A 200 -4.65 -10.86 4.86
CA ILE A 200 -3.90 -9.71 4.34
C ILE A 200 -4.60 -8.47 4.90
N LYS A 201 -3.91 -7.64 5.69
CA LYS A 201 -4.52 -6.47 6.31
C LYS A 201 -3.95 -5.20 5.69
N TYR A 202 -4.79 -4.52 4.92
CA TYR A 202 -4.37 -3.34 4.15
C TYR A 202 -5.48 -2.29 4.14
N GLY A 203 -5.26 -1.18 4.82
CA GLY A 203 -6.19 -0.04 4.85
C GLY A 203 -5.47 1.29 4.66
N PRO A 204 -6.17 2.43 4.80
CA PRO A 204 -5.60 3.76 4.60
C PRO A 204 -4.29 4.01 5.35
N TRP A 205 -4.20 3.58 6.62
CA TRP A 205 -2.96 3.72 7.39
C TRP A 205 -1.79 2.94 6.78
N ALA A 206 -2.01 1.69 6.37
CA ALA A 206 -0.98 0.86 5.75
C ALA A 206 -0.55 1.41 4.39
N ASP A 207 -1.48 1.96 3.60
CA ASP A 207 -1.18 2.64 2.34
C ASP A 207 -0.29 3.88 2.53
N ARG A 208 -0.56 4.67 3.58
CA ARG A 208 0.33 5.79 3.97
C ARG A 208 1.75 5.30 4.31
N GLN A 209 1.88 4.23 5.08
CA GLN A 209 3.20 3.66 5.40
C GLN A 209 3.91 3.11 4.16
N ARG A 210 3.19 2.42 3.28
CA ARG A 210 3.71 1.94 1.99
C ARG A 210 4.21 3.11 1.13
N ALA A 211 3.49 4.22 1.08
CA ALA A 211 3.90 5.41 0.31
C ALA A 211 5.23 5.98 0.82
N GLU A 212 5.42 6.08 2.13
CA GLU A 212 6.69 6.51 2.74
C GLU A 212 7.83 5.53 2.42
N LEU A 213 7.60 4.23 2.56
CA LEU A 213 8.60 3.21 2.21
C LEU A 213 9.00 3.28 0.74
N GLN A 214 8.02 3.43 -0.15
CA GLN A 214 8.27 3.58 -1.59
C GLN A 214 9.13 4.80 -1.88
N GLN A 215 8.89 5.94 -1.23
CA GLN A 215 9.71 7.15 -1.42
C GLN A 215 11.15 6.97 -0.95
N VAL A 216 11.38 6.17 0.10
CA VAL A 216 12.72 5.91 0.62
C VAL A 216 13.53 5.03 -0.34
N PHE A 217 12.93 3.94 -0.86
CA PHE A 217 13.63 3.01 -1.74
C PHE A 217 13.65 3.46 -3.21
N PHE A 218 12.61 4.17 -3.64
CA PHE A 218 12.39 4.60 -5.02
C PHE A 218 11.99 6.08 -5.05
N PRO A 219 12.91 7.00 -4.70
CA PRO A 219 12.60 8.42 -4.66
C PRO A 219 12.21 8.93 -6.05
N PRO A 220 11.14 9.74 -6.17
CA PRO A 220 10.74 10.33 -7.44
C PRO A 220 11.84 11.27 -7.96
N SER A 221 12.12 11.20 -9.27
CA SER A 221 13.19 11.97 -9.92
C SER A 221 12.83 13.44 -10.19
N TYR A 222 11.55 13.82 -10.05
CA TYR A 222 11.00 15.16 -10.27
C TYR A 222 11.44 15.83 -11.60
N ARG A 223 11.69 15.03 -12.63
CA ARG A 223 12.16 15.48 -13.94
C ARG A 223 11.50 14.68 -15.06
N ASP A 224 11.47 15.28 -16.24
CA ASP A 224 11.06 14.58 -17.45
C ASP A 224 12.00 13.40 -17.69
N THR A 225 11.42 12.26 -18.03
CA THR A 225 12.15 11.04 -18.40
C THR A 225 12.13 10.91 -19.92
N GLN A 226 13.16 10.30 -20.50
CA GLN A 226 13.19 9.99 -21.93
C GLN A 226 12.82 8.52 -22.14
N PRO A 227 12.29 8.15 -23.33
CA PRO A 227 12.08 6.74 -23.65
C PRO A 227 13.39 5.96 -23.51
N THR A 228 13.29 4.69 -23.11
CA THR A 228 14.45 3.81 -23.00
C THR A 228 15.09 3.64 -24.38
N THR A 229 16.40 3.82 -24.44
CA THR A 229 17.16 3.66 -25.68
C THR A 229 17.20 2.21 -26.10
N TYR A 230 17.01 1.96 -27.39
CA TYR A 230 17.17 0.63 -27.97
C TYR A 230 18.60 0.12 -27.82
N LEU A 231 18.71 -1.17 -27.50
CA LEU A 231 19.96 -1.89 -27.36
C LEU A 231 20.57 -2.22 -28.72
N LYS A 232 21.90 -2.22 -28.77
CA LYS A 232 22.68 -2.58 -29.95
C LYS A 232 23.28 -3.98 -29.77
N PRO A 233 23.56 -4.69 -30.87
CA PRO A 233 24.34 -5.92 -30.81
C PRO A 233 25.63 -5.77 -30.00
N GLY A 234 25.87 -6.70 -29.08
CA GLY A 234 27.01 -6.68 -28.17
C GLY A 234 26.79 -5.90 -26.87
N ASP A 235 25.71 -5.13 -26.73
CA ASP A 235 25.28 -4.60 -25.44
C ASP A 235 24.82 -5.75 -24.52
N ARG A 236 24.77 -5.50 -23.20
CA ARG A 236 24.11 -6.44 -22.28
C ARG A 236 22.60 -6.35 -22.48
N ARG A 237 21.94 -7.51 -22.55
CA ARG A 237 20.49 -7.61 -22.50
C ARG A 237 19.97 -6.96 -21.22
N MET A 238 18.72 -6.51 -21.20
CA MET A 238 18.13 -5.83 -20.04
C MET A 238 16.78 -6.45 -19.70
N TRP A 239 16.52 -6.63 -18.39
CA TRP A 239 15.17 -6.92 -17.90
C TRP A 239 14.23 -5.78 -18.31
N THR A 240 13.07 -6.12 -18.86
CA THR A 240 12.09 -5.11 -19.34
C THR A 240 11.04 -4.81 -18.28
N ALA A 241 10.67 -5.79 -17.47
CA ALA A 241 9.70 -5.65 -16.40
C ALA A 241 9.98 -6.60 -15.23
N LEU A 242 9.50 -6.22 -14.05
CA LEU A 242 9.33 -7.13 -12.92
C LEU A 242 7.94 -7.73 -12.97
N HIS A 243 7.86 -9.06 -13.01
CA HIS A 243 6.61 -9.80 -12.93
C HIS A 243 6.31 -10.16 -11.48
N MET A 244 5.17 -9.72 -10.96
CA MET A 244 4.69 -10.08 -9.64
C MET A 244 3.40 -10.87 -9.79
N PHE A 245 3.36 -12.06 -9.21
CA PHE A 245 2.18 -12.90 -9.20
C PHE A 245 1.86 -13.28 -7.76
N VAL A 246 0.60 -13.13 -7.36
CA VAL A 246 0.10 -13.54 -6.05
C VAL A 246 -1.08 -14.48 -6.26
N GLU A 247 -1.01 -15.65 -5.65
CA GLU A 247 -2.10 -16.64 -5.64
C GLU A 247 -2.66 -16.73 -4.22
N LEU A 248 -3.99 -16.70 -4.10
CA LEU A 248 -4.72 -16.73 -2.84
C LEU A 248 -5.47 -18.06 -2.75
N ARG A 249 -5.05 -18.94 -1.84
CA ARG A 249 -5.64 -20.26 -1.63
C ARG A 249 -6.28 -20.37 -0.24
N ASN A 250 -7.11 -21.38 -0.02
CA ASN A 250 -7.74 -21.71 1.26
C ASN A 250 -8.52 -20.54 1.90
N GLY A 251 -9.20 -19.74 1.09
CA GLY A 251 -10.09 -18.68 1.57
C GLY A 251 -9.40 -17.47 2.22
N THR A 252 -8.25 -17.01 1.69
CA THR A 252 -7.54 -15.82 2.17
C THR A 252 -8.45 -14.58 2.22
N THR A 253 -8.36 -13.82 3.32
CA THR A 253 -9.20 -12.65 3.54
C THR A 253 -8.38 -11.36 3.50
N LEU A 254 -8.74 -10.44 2.61
CA LEU A 254 -8.28 -9.06 2.65
C LEU A 254 -9.12 -8.28 3.66
N TYR A 255 -8.50 -7.84 4.75
CA TYR A 255 -9.11 -7.03 5.80
C TYR A 255 -8.67 -5.57 5.65
N MET A 256 -9.62 -4.67 5.44
CA MET A 256 -9.37 -3.24 5.21
C MET A 256 -9.92 -2.41 6.37
N PRO A 257 -9.13 -2.12 7.41
CA PRO A 257 -9.54 -1.25 8.52
C PRO A 257 -9.39 0.22 8.13
N PHE A 258 -10.33 1.07 8.56
CA PHE A 258 -10.30 2.52 8.32
C PHE A 258 -11.06 3.28 9.42
N ARG A 259 -10.86 4.59 9.44
CA ARG A 259 -11.48 5.53 10.38
C ARG A 259 -12.88 5.94 9.88
N GLU A 260 -13.85 5.86 10.77
CA GLU A 260 -15.26 6.19 10.53
C GLU A 260 -15.60 7.58 11.09
N VAL A 261 -15.28 8.62 10.33
CA VAL A 261 -15.47 10.03 10.75
C VAL A 261 -16.95 10.36 10.98
N SER A 262 -17.88 9.73 10.25
CA SER A 262 -19.32 9.94 10.43
C SER A 262 -19.84 9.57 11.82
N LYS A 263 -19.08 8.77 12.57
CA LYS A 263 -19.40 8.34 13.94
C LYS A 263 -18.55 9.02 15.02
N ASP A 264 -17.82 10.08 14.69
CA ASP A 264 -17.03 10.85 15.66
C ASP A 264 -17.87 11.48 16.77
N TRP A 265 -19.13 11.81 16.50
CA TRP A 265 -20.09 12.31 17.51
C TRP A 265 -20.36 11.32 18.64
N LEU A 266 -20.13 10.01 18.41
CA LEU A 266 -20.17 9.05 19.50
C LEU A 266 -18.95 9.18 20.40
N TRP A 267 -17.87 9.84 20.00
CA TRP A 267 -16.60 9.86 20.75
C TRP A 267 -16.23 11.26 21.27
N ASP A 268 -16.98 12.28 20.90
CA ASP A 268 -16.76 13.70 21.27
C ASP A 268 -17.02 14.05 22.76
N GLY A 269 -17.57 13.11 23.52
CA GLY A 269 -17.88 13.30 24.95
C GLY A 269 -19.11 14.18 25.22
N GLN A 270 -19.83 14.59 24.18
CA GLN A 270 -21.05 15.40 24.27
C GLN A 270 -22.31 14.54 24.40
N THR A 271 -22.24 13.27 24.01
CA THR A 271 -23.35 12.32 24.08
C THR A 271 -23.18 11.31 25.21
N ASP A 272 -24.23 11.07 25.99
CA ASP A 272 -24.21 10.08 27.08
C ASP A 272 -24.63 8.69 26.58
N VAL A 273 -23.80 8.12 25.70
CA VAL A 273 -24.00 6.77 25.15
C VAL A 273 -23.00 5.80 25.80
N PRO A 274 -23.44 4.61 26.25
CA PRO A 274 -22.53 3.56 26.73
C PRO A 274 -21.52 3.17 25.65
N ARG A 275 -20.23 3.22 25.96
CA ARG A 275 -19.16 3.05 24.97
C ARG A 275 -18.08 2.07 25.43
N PRO A 276 -17.52 1.26 24.51
CA PRO A 276 -16.32 0.50 24.81
C PRO A 276 -15.15 1.44 25.10
N LYS A 277 -14.20 0.99 25.94
CA LYS A 277 -13.04 1.81 26.34
C LYS A 277 -12.10 2.15 25.17
N LYS A 278 -12.11 1.33 24.12
CA LYS A 278 -11.29 1.49 22.92
C LYS A 278 -12.22 1.64 21.73
N ARG A 279 -11.95 2.64 20.88
CA ARG A 279 -12.62 2.79 19.60
C ARG A 279 -12.11 1.73 18.62
N GLU A 280 -13.02 0.93 18.11
CA GLU A 280 -12.74 -0.06 17.07
C GLU A 280 -12.81 0.61 15.69
N PRO A 281 -11.95 0.20 14.73
CA PRO A 281 -12.04 0.69 13.37
C PRO A 281 -13.27 0.13 12.66
N ALA A 282 -13.78 0.87 11.69
CA ALA A 282 -14.66 0.29 10.69
C ALA A 282 -13.82 -0.57 9.74
N SER A 283 -14.43 -1.58 9.11
CA SER A 283 -13.70 -2.46 8.21
C SER A 283 -14.55 -3.04 7.10
N PHE A 284 -13.91 -3.25 5.95
CA PHE A 284 -14.38 -4.16 4.90
C PHE A 284 -13.50 -5.40 4.88
N SER A 285 -14.12 -6.57 4.79
CA SER A 285 -13.43 -7.86 4.66
C SER A 285 -13.81 -8.51 3.35
N ILE A 286 -12.85 -8.72 2.46
CA ILE A 286 -13.04 -9.43 1.19
C ILE A 286 -12.44 -10.82 1.35
N LYS A 287 -13.30 -11.84 1.42
CA LYS A 287 -12.86 -13.23 1.38
C LYS A 287 -12.79 -13.68 -0.07
N ALA A 288 -11.59 -14.04 -0.52
CA ALA A 288 -11.33 -14.55 -1.85
C ALA A 288 -11.53 -16.08 -1.89
N GLY A 289 -12.03 -16.60 -3.01
CA GLY A 289 -12.08 -18.03 -3.30
C GLY A 289 -10.71 -18.59 -3.70
N ASP A 290 -10.58 -19.91 -3.75
CA ASP A 290 -9.27 -20.59 -3.86
C ASP A 290 -8.56 -20.42 -5.22
N ASP A 291 -9.29 -20.00 -6.26
CA ASP A 291 -8.74 -19.74 -7.61
C ASP A 291 -8.40 -18.25 -7.82
N SER A 292 -8.21 -17.48 -6.74
CA SER A 292 -8.00 -16.04 -6.84
C SER A 292 -6.53 -15.68 -7.05
N THR A 293 -6.27 -14.79 -7.99
CA THR A 293 -4.94 -14.38 -8.42
C THR A 293 -4.82 -12.88 -8.60
N ILE A 294 -3.62 -12.35 -8.37
CA ILE A 294 -3.25 -10.96 -8.61
C ILE A 294 -1.98 -10.99 -9.45
N ARG A 295 -2.03 -10.42 -10.64
CA ARG A 295 -0.89 -10.25 -11.53
C ARG A 295 -0.59 -8.77 -11.64
N TYR A 296 0.62 -8.39 -11.29
CA TYR A 296 1.14 -7.05 -11.47
C TYR A 296 2.43 -7.11 -12.28
N ILE A 297 2.49 -6.36 -13.37
CA ILE A 297 3.71 -6.24 -14.17
C ILE A 297 4.20 -4.80 -14.10
N MET A 298 5.40 -4.62 -13.57
CA MET A 298 6.04 -3.33 -13.39
C MET A 298 7.14 -3.15 -14.44
N PRO A 299 6.89 -2.40 -15.53
CA PRO A 299 7.92 -2.13 -16.51
C PRO A 299 9.02 -1.26 -15.89
N ILE A 300 10.27 -1.64 -16.15
CA ILE A 300 11.44 -0.81 -15.83
C ILE A 300 11.97 -0.08 -17.08
N VAL A 301 11.37 -0.36 -18.24
CA VAL A 301 11.61 0.35 -19.49
C VAL A 301 10.47 1.33 -19.77
N ALA A 302 10.82 2.45 -20.36
CA ALA A 302 9.90 3.50 -20.75
C ALA A 302 9.69 3.48 -22.26
N GLY A 303 8.43 3.26 -22.68
CA GLY A 303 8.03 3.41 -24.07
C GLY A 303 7.82 4.88 -24.46
N VAL A 304 7.35 5.12 -25.69
CA VAL A 304 7.07 6.47 -26.20
C VAL A 304 5.96 7.17 -25.40
N GLN A 305 5.00 6.41 -24.88
CA GLN A 305 3.90 6.92 -24.05
C GLN A 305 4.25 7.00 -22.55
N GLY A 306 5.41 6.48 -22.14
CA GLY A 306 5.85 6.41 -20.75
C GLY A 306 5.93 4.98 -20.22
N PHE A 307 5.70 4.84 -18.92
CA PHE A 307 5.64 3.54 -18.26
C PHE A 307 4.21 3.04 -18.29
N GLU A 308 4.00 1.80 -18.72
CA GLU A 308 2.68 1.19 -18.84
C GLU A 308 2.59 -0.08 -17.98
N PRO A 309 2.44 0.04 -16.65
CA PRO A 309 2.23 -1.13 -15.81
C PRO A 309 0.90 -1.80 -16.12
N LEU A 310 0.81 -3.09 -15.80
CA LEU A 310 -0.42 -3.88 -15.91
C LEU A 310 -0.78 -4.45 -14.55
N LEU A 311 -2.02 -4.25 -14.13
CA LEU A 311 -2.61 -4.88 -12.96
C LEU A 311 -3.85 -5.67 -13.43
N ASP A 312 -3.84 -6.98 -13.20
CA ASP A 312 -4.96 -7.88 -13.46
C ASP A 312 -5.24 -8.64 -12.16
N ILE A 313 -6.46 -8.50 -11.64
CA ILE A 313 -6.92 -9.19 -10.43
C ILE A 313 -8.09 -10.06 -10.84
N HIS A 314 -7.97 -11.35 -10.60
CA HIS A 314 -9.05 -12.31 -10.77
C HIS A 314 -9.41 -12.89 -9.40
N LEU A 315 -10.62 -12.65 -8.92
CA LEU A 315 -11.15 -13.30 -7.74
C LEU A 315 -12.12 -14.38 -8.19
N GLY A 316 -11.75 -15.64 -7.92
CA GLY A 316 -12.47 -16.84 -8.32
C GLY A 316 -13.92 -16.75 -7.88
N SER A 317 -14.17 -16.73 -6.56
CA SER A 317 -15.40 -16.21 -5.93
C SER A 317 -15.02 -15.13 -4.92
N ALA A 318 -15.93 -14.20 -4.62
CA ALA A 318 -15.66 -13.19 -3.60
C ALA A 318 -16.88 -12.92 -2.71
N ALA A 319 -16.60 -12.68 -1.43
CA ALA A 319 -17.58 -12.25 -0.45
C ALA A 319 -17.05 -11.05 0.32
N ILE A 320 -17.76 -9.93 0.24
CA ILE A 320 -17.45 -8.71 0.98
C ILE A 320 -18.36 -8.65 2.20
N SER A 321 -17.78 -8.49 3.38
CA SER A 321 -18.50 -8.24 4.64
C SER A 321 -18.07 -6.90 5.22
N SER A 322 -18.92 -6.27 6.02
CA SER A 322 -18.60 -5.00 6.69
C SER A 322 -18.66 -5.14 8.21
N SER A 323 -18.08 -4.18 8.94
CA SER A 323 -18.20 -4.10 10.40
C SER A 323 -19.54 -3.54 10.88
N LEU A 324 -20.42 -3.09 9.97
CA LEU A 324 -21.71 -2.50 10.35
C LEU A 324 -22.73 -3.56 10.74
N ASN A 325 -22.62 -4.76 10.19
CA ASN A 325 -23.57 -5.84 10.41
C ASN A 325 -22.89 -7.21 10.21
N ASP A 326 -23.53 -8.26 10.68
CA ASP A 326 -23.08 -9.64 10.45
C ASP A 326 -23.46 -10.16 9.04
N ILE A 327 -23.71 -9.28 8.06
CA ILE A 327 -24.13 -9.65 6.69
C ILE A 327 -22.97 -9.51 5.72
N ARG A 328 -23.00 -10.33 4.68
CA ARG A 328 -22.23 -10.11 3.47
C ARG A 328 -22.87 -8.98 2.65
N LEU A 329 -22.15 -7.87 2.49
CA LEU A 329 -22.51 -6.74 1.64
C LEU A 329 -22.65 -7.17 0.17
N LEU A 330 -21.73 -8.01 -0.29
CA LEU A 330 -21.67 -8.52 -1.66
C LEU A 330 -21.22 -9.97 -1.63
N THR A 331 -21.87 -10.80 -2.42
CA THR A 331 -21.36 -12.10 -2.84
C THR A 331 -21.45 -12.21 -4.33
N ASN A 332 -20.45 -12.75 -5.00
CA ASN A 332 -20.45 -12.92 -6.44
C ASN A 332 -19.72 -14.21 -6.82
N GLU A 333 -20.09 -14.76 -7.97
CA GLU A 333 -19.48 -15.98 -8.46
C GLU A 333 -18.06 -15.76 -8.91
N SER A 334 -17.76 -14.63 -9.57
CA SER A 334 -16.40 -14.20 -9.94
C SER A 334 -16.30 -12.68 -10.09
N CYS A 335 -15.11 -12.12 -9.84
CA CYS A 335 -14.80 -10.71 -10.01
C CYS A 335 -13.47 -10.57 -10.76
N ARG A 336 -13.43 -9.70 -11.77
CA ARG A 336 -12.20 -9.35 -12.49
C ARG A 336 -11.98 -7.84 -12.39
N ILE A 337 -10.75 -7.43 -12.14
CA ILE A 337 -10.34 -6.03 -12.13
C ILE A 337 -9.10 -5.88 -13.00
N ASP A 338 -9.24 -5.18 -14.12
CA ASP A 338 -8.13 -4.83 -15.00
C ASP A 338 -7.82 -3.33 -14.85
N CYS A 339 -6.55 -3.00 -14.66
CA CYS A 339 -6.08 -1.63 -14.60
C CYS A 339 -4.72 -1.46 -15.29
N LYS A 340 -4.58 -0.36 -16.02
CA LYS A 340 -3.31 0.09 -16.61
C LYS A 340 -2.92 1.43 -15.99
N PRO A 341 -2.20 1.45 -14.85
CA PRO A 341 -1.84 2.68 -14.16
C PRO A 341 -0.64 3.36 -14.84
N SER A 342 -0.83 3.78 -16.09
CA SER A 342 0.23 4.36 -16.91
C SER A 342 0.74 5.69 -16.34
N SER A 343 2.02 5.94 -16.54
CA SER A 343 2.73 7.12 -16.06
C SER A 343 3.49 7.77 -17.21
N PRO A 344 3.16 9.02 -17.58
CA PRO A 344 3.79 9.68 -18.72
C PRO A 344 5.26 10.03 -18.43
N LEU A 345 6.02 10.19 -19.50
CA LEU A 345 7.41 10.63 -19.46
C LEU A 345 7.59 12.04 -18.89
N LYS A 346 6.62 12.92 -19.18
CA LYS A 346 6.64 14.31 -18.74
C LYS A 346 6.32 14.39 -17.25
N TRP A 347 7.18 15.08 -16.50
CA TRP A 347 6.96 15.43 -15.11
C TRP A 347 5.69 16.27 -14.97
N LYS A 348 4.84 15.91 -14.00
CA LYS A 348 3.47 16.44 -13.83
C LYS A 348 2.55 16.28 -15.04
N GLY A 349 2.86 15.38 -15.97
CA GLY A 349 1.93 14.97 -17.01
C GLY A 349 0.65 14.41 -16.38
N ASN A 350 -0.50 14.67 -17.01
CA ASN A 350 -1.77 14.13 -16.57
C ASN A 350 -1.75 12.59 -16.66
N ARG A 351 -2.19 11.93 -15.58
CA ARG A 351 -2.32 10.48 -15.51
C ARG A 351 -3.81 10.15 -15.52
N THR A 352 -4.20 9.18 -16.33
CA THR A 352 -5.58 8.65 -16.29
C THR A 352 -5.48 7.15 -16.02
N TRP A 353 -5.94 6.73 -14.85
CA TRP A 353 -5.94 5.33 -14.42
C TRP A 353 -7.35 4.78 -14.54
N MET A 354 -7.53 3.91 -15.52
CA MET A 354 -8.80 3.25 -15.78
C MET A 354 -8.84 1.89 -15.07
N PHE A 355 -9.88 1.68 -14.28
CA PHE A 355 -10.19 0.42 -13.62
C PHE A 355 -11.44 -0.15 -14.27
N ALA A 356 -11.31 -1.26 -14.98
CA ALA A 356 -12.43 -2.04 -15.49
C ALA A 356 -12.73 -3.14 -14.47
N VAL A 357 -13.90 -3.08 -13.84
CA VAL A 357 -14.37 -4.03 -12.84
C VAL A 357 -15.54 -4.81 -13.43
N THR A 358 -15.41 -6.12 -13.55
CA THR A 358 -16.47 -7.00 -14.05
C THR A 358 -16.89 -7.96 -12.93
N LEU A 359 -18.19 -8.00 -12.63
CA LEU A 359 -18.79 -8.89 -11.64
C LEU A 359 -19.77 -9.85 -12.30
N HIS A 360 -19.61 -11.15 -12.06
CA HIS A 360 -20.55 -12.18 -12.50
C HIS A 360 -21.47 -12.61 -11.35
N GLN A 361 -22.78 -12.59 -11.61
CA GLN A 361 -23.84 -12.91 -10.67
C GLN A 361 -23.67 -12.26 -9.28
N PRO A 362 -23.43 -10.94 -9.19
CA PRO A 362 -23.30 -10.30 -7.89
C PRO A 362 -24.67 -10.18 -7.20
N VAL A 363 -24.71 -10.57 -5.93
CA VAL A 363 -25.84 -10.39 -5.02
C VAL A 363 -25.44 -9.39 -3.94
N PHE A 364 -26.09 -8.23 -3.94
CA PHE A 364 -25.84 -7.17 -2.99
C PHE A 364 -26.86 -7.15 -1.87
N TYR A 365 -26.41 -6.84 -0.65
CA TYR A 365 -27.25 -6.54 0.51
C TYR A 365 -26.93 -5.14 1.02
N LEU A 366 -27.60 -4.15 0.44
CA LEU A 366 -27.29 -2.75 0.67
C LEU A 366 -28.11 -2.18 1.84
N LEU A 367 -27.41 -1.40 2.67
CA LEU A 367 -27.96 -0.61 3.75
C LEU A 367 -27.59 0.84 3.50
N ARG A 368 -28.40 1.78 3.99
CA ARG A 368 -28.07 3.20 3.91
C ARG A 368 -26.70 3.52 4.53
N ASP A 369 -26.38 2.89 5.66
CA ASP A 369 -25.13 3.15 6.39
C ASP A 369 -23.88 2.73 5.62
N HIS A 370 -23.99 1.80 4.66
CA HIS A 370 -22.88 1.46 3.77
C HIS A 370 -22.44 2.65 2.92
N ILE A 371 -23.35 3.60 2.60
CA ILE A 371 -23.01 4.83 1.86
C ILE A 371 -22.07 5.72 2.69
N ASN A 372 -22.41 5.93 3.98
CA ASN A 372 -21.57 6.71 4.90
C ASN A 372 -20.21 6.05 5.09
N MET A 373 -20.22 4.72 5.22
CA MET A 373 -18.99 3.95 5.43
C MET A 373 -18.05 3.99 4.22
N LEU A 374 -18.58 3.92 2.99
CA LEU A 374 -17.79 4.13 1.77
C LEU A 374 -17.23 5.56 1.68
N ALA A 375 -18.03 6.57 2.05
CA ALA A 375 -17.57 7.95 2.08
C ALA A 375 -16.46 8.17 3.12
N ASP A 376 -16.57 7.56 4.29
CA ASP A 376 -15.56 7.63 5.35
C ASP A 376 -14.27 6.90 4.97
N LEU A 377 -14.36 5.74 4.30
CA LEU A 377 -13.20 5.07 3.71
C LEU A 377 -12.45 6.00 2.75
N GLY A 378 -13.17 6.67 1.84
CA GLY A 378 -12.58 7.63 0.90
C GLY A 378 -11.92 8.82 1.59
N LYS A 379 -12.55 9.38 2.63
CA LYS A 379 -11.96 10.46 3.44
C LYS A 379 -10.70 10.00 4.17
N ASP A 380 -10.70 8.82 4.77
CA ASP A 380 -9.52 8.31 5.46
C ASP A 380 -8.39 7.99 4.47
N TRP A 381 -8.69 7.41 3.31
CA TRP A 381 -7.68 7.15 2.26
C TRP A 381 -7.00 8.43 1.78
N THR A 382 -7.75 9.53 1.73
CA THR A 382 -7.27 10.84 1.25
C THR A 382 -6.74 11.77 2.35
N SER A 383 -6.89 11.41 3.62
CA SER A 383 -6.48 12.21 4.78
C SER A 383 -4.96 12.32 5.03
N GLY A 384 -4.13 11.83 4.10
CA GLY A 384 -2.68 11.96 4.17
C GLY A 384 -2.22 13.42 4.25
N PRO A 385 -0.93 13.68 4.54
CA PRO A 385 -0.41 15.04 4.54
C PRO A 385 -0.72 15.72 3.21
N ALA A 386 -1.13 16.99 3.25
CA ALA A 386 -1.49 17.73 2.05
C ALA A 386 -0.36 17.64 1.01
N SER A 387 -0.72 17.28 -0.22
CA SER A 387 0.26 17.16 -1.30
C SER A 387 0.98 18.48 -1.51
N ASN A 388 2.32 18.47 -1.49
CA ASN A 388 3.09 19.67 -1.81
C ASN A 388 2.84 20.06 -3.27
N TYR A 389 2.43 21.32 -3.49
CA TYR A 389 2.14 21.88 -4.81
C TYR A 389 3.30 21.67 -5.83
N LEU A 390 4.55 21.72 -5.36
CA LEU A 390 5.73 21.54 -6.20
C LEU A 390 5.90 20.09 -6.67
N THR A 391 5.44 19.11 -5.89
CA THR A 391 5.57 17.68 -6.19
C THR A 391 4.28 17.04 -6.69
N TRP A 392 3.17 17.78 -6.66
CA TRP A 392 1.86 17.29 -7.07
C TRP A 392 1.81 17.03 -8.58
N ALA A 393 1.20 15.90 -8.96
CA ALA A 393 0.91 15.51 -10.33
C ALA A 393 -0.58 15.15 -10.46
N PRO A 394 -1.29 15.68 -11.47
CA PRO A 394 -2.71 15.37 -11.67
C PRO A 394 -2.89 13.90 -12.04
N THR A 395 -3.81 13.23 -11.34
CA THR A 395 -4.20 11.84 -11.60
C THR A 395 -5.72 11.74 -11.57
N GLU A 396 -6.28 11.32 -12.69
CA GLU A 396 -7.69 11.03 -12.89
C GLU A 396 -7.92 9.53 -12.73
N TYR A 397 -8.92 9.16 -11.92
CA TYR A 397 -9.32 7.78 -11.68
C TYR A 397 -10.66 7.55 -12.38
N VAL A 398 -10.70 6.62 -13.34
CA VAL A 398 -11.92 6.25 -14.08
C VAL A 398 -12.29 4.83 -13.68
N ILE A 399 -13.48 4.63 -13.14
CA ILE A 399 -13.98 3.32 -12.72
C ILE A 399 -15.13 2.93 -13.63
N ASN A 400 -14.95 1.86 -14.40
CA ASN A 400 -15.97 1.26 -15.23
C ASN A 400 -16.44 -0.03 -14.55
N LEU A 401 -17.69 -0.06 -14.11
CA LEU A 401 -18.29 -1.22 -13.45
C LEU A 401 -19.26 -1.92 -14.41
N ASP A 402 -18.95 -3.17 -14.74
CA ASP A 402 -19.80 -4.08 -15.50
C ASP A 402 -20.33 -5.19 -14.58
N MET A 403 -21.64 -5.45 -14.64
CA MET A 403 -22.32 -6.43 -13.78
C MET A 403 -23.24 -7.29 -14.62
N GLN A 404 -23.01 -8.61 -14.60
CA GLN A 404 -23.76 -9.60 -15.37
C GLN A 404 -24.70 -10.37 -14.44
N SER A 405 -25.98 -10.52 -14.82
CA SER A 405 -27.00 -11.23 -14.03
C SER A 405 -27.04 -10.87 -12.53
N TYR A 406 -27.28 -9.59 -12.19
CA TYR A 406 -27.13 -9.10 -10.82
C TYR A 406 -28.45 -9.03 -10.02
N GLU A 407 -28.31 -9.18 -8.69
CA GLU A 407 -29.39 -9.03 -7.72
C GLU A 407 -29.02 -7.96 -6.68
N ILE A 408 -29.93 -7.01 -6.45
CA ILE A 408 -29.77 -5.97 -5.43
C ILE A 408 -30.89 -6.13 -4.41
N ASN A 409 -30.51 -6.44 -3.17
CA ASN A 409 -31.41 -6.48 -2.03
C ASN A 409 -31.24 -5.20 -1.20
N THR A 410 -32.33 -4.46 -1.04
CA THR A 410 -32.41 -3.31 -0.13
C THR A 410 -33.41 -3.59 0.98
N TYR A 411 -33.09 -3.13 2.19
CA TYR A 411 -33.96 -3.29 3.35
C TYR A 411 -34.90 -2.08 3.45
N VAL A 412 -36.17 -2.35 3.74
CA VAL A 412 -37.25 -1.35 3.87
C VAL A 412 -38.01 -1.50 5.18
N ASN A 413 -37.30 -1.91 6.22
CA ASN A 413 -37.85 -1.88 7.57
C ASN A 413 -38.20 -0.45 7.97
N ASP A 414 -39.27 -0.29 8.73
CA ASP A 414 -39.61 0.97 9.35
C ASP A 414 -38.43 1.48 10.20
N HIS A 415 -38.09 2.76 10.04
CA HIS A 415 -36.92 3.40 10.66
C HIS A 415 -35.55 2.83 10.24
N ASN A 416 -35.48 1.93 9.26
CA ASN A 416 -34.24 1.29 8.78
C ASN A 416 -33.46 0.57 9.91
N ILE A 417 -34.17 0.05 10.92
CA ILE A 417 -33.59 -0.74 12.01
C ILE A 417 -33.58 -2.21 11.60
N ILE A 418 -32.41 -2.87 11.71
CA ILE A 418 -32.22 -4.26 11.31
C ILE A 418 -31.45 -4.98 12.42
N ASP A 419 -32.18 -5.68 13.28
CA ASP A 419 -31.57 -6.42 14.40
C ASP A 419 -30.99 -7.77 13.92
N LYS A 420 -31.72 -8.49 13.06
CA LYS A 420 -31.33 -9.81 12.55
C LYS A 420 -31.48 -9.86 11.03
N PRO A 421 -30.49 -9.38 10.28
CA PRO A 421 -30.62 -9.18 8.84
C PRO A 421 -30.80 -10.46 8.01
N LEU A 422 -30.36 -11.60 8.56
CA LEU A 422 -30.44 -12.91 7.90
C LEU A 422 -31.85 -13.52 8.01
N ILE A 423 -32.68 -13.09 8.96
CA ILE A 423 -34.04 -13.63 9.13
C ILE A 423 -34.96 -12.97 8.11
N ARG A 424 -35.53 -13.77 7.21
CA ARG A 424 -36.37 -13.25 6.11
C ARG A 424 -37.72 -12.74 6.60
N ASP A 425 -38.25 -13.34 7.64
CA ASP A 425 -39.59 -13.04 8.15
C ASP A 425 -39.62 -11.81 9.08
N GLU A 426 -38.46 -11.40 9.61
CA GLU A 426 -38.31 -10.24 10.50
C GLU A 426 -37.97 -8.95 9.72
N ASN A 427 -37.72 -9.02 8.40
CA ASN A 427 -37.27 -7.87 7.61
C ASN A 427 -38.03 -7.71 6.29
N GLY A 428 -38.57 -6.51 6.04
CA GLY A 428 -39.05 -6.10 4.73
C GLY A 428 -37.87 -5.86 3.78
N ARG A 429 -37.89 -6.48 2.60
CA ARG A 429 -36.83 -6.32 1.59
C ARG A 429 -37.43 -6.08 0.21
N PHE A 430 -36.82 -5.18 -0.56
CA PHE A 430 -37.01 -5.09 -2.00
C PHE A 430 -35.86 -5.79 -2.70
N MET A 431 -36.20 -6.68 -3.63
CA MET A 431 -35.26 -7.39 -4.49
C MET A 431 -35.41 -6.85 -5.91
N PHE A 432 -34.32 -6.34 -6.47
CA PHE A 432 -34.21 -6.03 -7.88
C PHE A 432 -33.34 -7.09 -8.53
N ARG A 433 -33.88 -7.79 -9.54
CA ARG A 433 -33.13 -8.80 -10.29
C ARG A 433 -33.08 -8.38 -11.75
N PHE A 434 -31.88 -8.39 -12.31
CA PHE A 434 -31.63 -8.03 -13.69
C PHE A 434 -30.98 -9.24 -14.37
N PRO A 435 -31.79 -10.13 -15.00
CA PRO A 435 -31.26 -11.15 -15.88
C PRO A 435 -30.69 -10.47 -17.15
N ASP A 436 -29.63 -11.06 -17.70
CA ASP A 436 -28.79 -10.53 -18.81
C ASP A 436 -29.50 -9.69 -19.88
#